data_AF-A0A8T4JAM9-F1
#
_entry.id   AF-A0A8T4JAM9-F1
#
_cell.length_a   1.000
_cell.length_b   1.000
_cell.length_c   1.000
_cell.angle_alpha   90.00
_cell.angle_beta   90.00
_cell.angle_gamma   90.00
#
_symmetry.space_group_name_H-M   'P 1'
#
loop_
_entity.id
_entity.type
_entity.pdbx_description
1 polymer ?
#
loop_
_entity_poly.entity_id
_entity_poly.type
_entity_poly.pdbx_seq_one_letter_code
_entity_poly.pdbx_strand_id
1 'polypeptide(L)'
;MADSDVVQMMDSPPINAAVLGMQSVLQQNYDIRGGKAAIHANKTTYFTKLDDQNDTQFKAMVEMAPVYILYPKVVDGFVGVIFAKDPKVKNITFTEEQKTANKNVDLLGNSVDKFSENVVAEVIENGYCATMNDYSNSQGRPFMRLIKPNQFISFRTNSDDGYPKISQFIFIEEIEEQDPENEFDTVVKNQYTVLDFAANPENNNKSNYRVRILEAVNAKENNVIDGEKVYVKSESFPKKGGKYFDTMPLTMHGVDANNFSIKKSLL
;
A
#
# COMPACT_ATOMS: atom_id res chain seq x y z
N MET A 1 -1.48 -18.52 -38.79
CA MET A 1 -1.00 -19.20 -37.56
C MET A 1 -0.55 -18.11 -36.63
N ALA A 2 -1.44 -17.66 -35.75
CA ALA A 2 -1.08 -16.73 -34.69
C ALA A 2 -0.54 -17.59 -33.55
N ASP A 3 0.72 -17.37 -33.18
CA ASP A 3 1.24 -17.84 -31.90
C ASP A 3 0.35 -17.19 -30.84
N SER A 4 -0.51 -18.00 -30.20
CA SER A 4 -1.10 -17.62 -28.94
C SER A 4 0.05 -17.53 -27.95
N ASP A 5 0.52 -16.33 -27.65
CA ASP A 5 1.39 -16.07 -26.51
C ASP A 5 0.73 -16.73 -25.30
N VAL A 6 1.28 -17.88 -24.88
CA VAL A 6 0.79 -18.59 -23.70
C VAL A 6 1.19 -17.73 -22.52
N VAL A 7 0.27 -16.88 -22.08
CA VAL A 7 0.42 -16.07 -20.89
C VAL A 7 0.70 -17.03 -19.73
N GLN A 8 1.93 -17.00 -19.21
CA GLN A 8 2.35 -17.92 -18.16
C GLN A 8 1.62 -17.57 -16.86
N MET A 9 0.61 -18.39 -16.54
CA MET A 9 -0.12 -18.29 -15.28
C MET A 9 0.75 -18.80 -14.13
N MET A 10 0.72 -18.08 -13.01
CA MET A 10 1.39 -18.45 -11.77
C MET A 10 0.46 -18.23 -10.58
N ASP A 11 0.84 -18.75 -9.43
CA ASP A 11 0.15 -18.46 -8.17
C ASP A 11 0.48 -17.03 -7.71
N SER A 12 -0.48 -16.36 -7.08
CA SER A 12 -0.28 -15.06 -6.45
C SER A 12 0.84 -15.15 -5.40
N PRO A 13 1.59 -14.06 -5.17
CA PRO A 13 2.57 -14.03 -4.09
C PRO A 13 1.89 -14.32 -2.74
N PRO A 14 2.40 -15.27 -1.94
CA PRO A 14 1.79 -15.60 -0.66
C PRO A 14 2.04 -14.48 0.35
N ILE A 15 1.08 -14.29 1.24
CA ILE A 15 1.22 -13.34 2.36
C ILE A 15 2.26 -13.90 3.34
N ASN A 16 3.27 -13.11 3.72
CA ASN A 16 4.27 -13.59 4.67
C ASN A 16 3.73 -13.59 6.11
N ALA A 17 4.34 -14.40 6.98
CA ALA A 17 3.91 -14.55 8.37
C ALA A 17 3.91 -13.23 9.17
N ALA A 18 4.84 -12.31 8.85
CA ALA A 18 4.92 -11.01 9.49
C ALA A 18 3.70 -10.13 9.16
N VAL A 19 3.26 -10.12 7.90
CA VAL A 19 2.05 -9.40 7.46
C VAL A 19 0.81 -10.09 8.00
N LEU A 20 0.72 -11.43 7.91
CA LEU A 20 -0.42 -12.21 8.42
C LEU A 20 -0.69 -11.92 9.91
N GLY A 21 0.36 -11.87 10.73
CA GLY A 21 0.23 -11.58 12.17
C GLY A 21 -0.34 -10.19 12.47
N MET A 22 -0.21 -9.24 11.55
CA MET A 22 -0.71 -7.87 11.70
C MET A 22 -2.11 -7.68 11.10
N GLN A 23 -2.59 -8.57 10.23
CA GLN A 23 -3.88 -8.39 9.55
C GLN A 23 -5.07 -8.26 10.50
N SER A 24 -5.10 -9.06 11.58
CA SER A 24 -6.18 -9.00 12.57
C SER A 24 -6.18 -7.66 13.32
N VAL A 25 -5.00 -7.14 13.66
CA VAL A 25 -4.84 -5.84 14.31
C VAL A 25 -5.23 -4.70 13.36
N LEU A 26 -4.84 -4.78 12.09
CA LEU A 26 -5.23 -3.80 11.08
C LEU A 26 -6.75 -3.76 10.92
N GLN A 27 -7.41 -4.91 10.77
CA GLN A 27 -8.86 -4.98 10.66
C GLN A 27 -9.54 -4.38 11.89
N GLN A 28 -9.02 -4.66 13.09
CA GLN A 28 -9.51 -4.07 14.33
C GLN A 28 -9.37 -2.54 14.33
N ASN A 29 -8.22 -2.01 13.91
CA ASN A 29 -8.00 -0.57 13.82
C ASN A 29 -8.98 0.11 12.84
N TYR A 30 -9.19 -0.49 11.66
CA TYR A 30 -10.17 0.02 10.69
C TYR A 30 -11.60 -0.02 11.23
N ASP A 31 -11.99 -1.06 11.95
CA ASP A 31 -13.34 -1.15 12.53
C ASP A 31 -13.54 -0.11 13.63
N ILE A 32 -12.54 0.09 14.49
CA ILE A 32 -12.56 1.13 15.51
C ILE A 32 -12.57 2.51 14.85
N ARG A 33 -11.81 2.74 13.77
CA ARG A 33 -11.80 4.00 13.02
C ARG A 33 -13.15 4.26 12.34
N GLY A 34 -13.75 3.25 11.74
CA GLY A 34 -15.06 3.29 11.07
C GLY A 34 -16.24 3.50 12.03
N GLY A 35 -16.00 3.40 13.32
CA GLY A 35 -16.96 3.79 14.33
C GLY A 35 -18.00 2.69 14.62
N LYS A 36 -19.14 3.10 15.18
CA LYS A 36 -20.18 2.18 15.65
C LYS A 36 -20.70 1.29 14.51
N ALA A 37 -20.84 1.87 13.31
CA ALA A 37 -21.35 1.16 12.14
C ALA A 37 -20.44 -0.01 11.73
N ALA A 38 -19.12 0.19 11.69
CA ALA A 38 -18.17 -0.85 11.31
C ALA A 38 -18.11 -1.97 12.36
N ILE A 39 -18.07 -1.63 13.65
CA ILE A 39 -18.12 -2.62 14.75
C ILE A 39 -19.41 -3.45 14.71
N HIS A 40 -20.54 -2.84 14.37
CA HIS A 40 -21.82 -3.54 14.22
C HIS A 40 -21.88 -4.41 12.97
N ALA A 41 -21.25 -4.00 11.87
CA ALA A 41 -21.13 -4.82 10.67
C ALA A 41 -20.31 -6.09 10.99
N ASN A 42 -19.25 -5.95 11.78
CA ASN A 42 -18.36 -7.03 12.22
C ASN A 42 -18.75 -7.62 13.59
N LYS A 43 -20.06 -7.65 13.88
CA LYS A 43 -20.60 -8.02 15.21
C LYS A 43 -20.16 -9.40 15.72
N THR A 44 -19.90 -10.37 14.85
CA THR A 44 -19.47 -11.72 15.22
C THR A 44 -18.06 -11.74 15.80
N THR A 45 -17.25 -10.73 15.45
CA THR A 45 -15.88 -10.57 15.95
C THR A 45 -15.87 -9.94 17.35
N TYR A 46 -16.74 -8.95 17.57
CA TYR A 46 -16.70 -8.12 18.78
C TYR A 46 -17.74 -8.47 19.85
N PHE A 47 -18.79 -9.19 19.48
CA PHE A 47 -19.85 -9.59 20.40
C PHE A 47 -20.00 -11.10 20.39
N THR A 48 -20.13 -11.67 21.59
CA THR A 48 -20.43 -13.09 21.76
C THR A 48 -21.94 -13.28 21.75
N LYS A 49 -22.43 -14.14 20.85
CA LYS A 49 -23.81 -14.62 20.87
C LYS A 49 -23.96 -15.69 21.96
N LEU A 50 -25.00 -15.59 22.78
CA LEU A 50 -25.28 -16.61 23.81
C LEU A 50 -25.94 -17.85 23.19
N ASP A 51 -25.73 -19.02 23.79
CA ASP A 51 -26.22 -20.30 23.26
C ASP A 51 -27.75 -20.37 23.11
N ASP A 52 -28.48 -19.66 23.96
CA ASP A 52 -29.95 -19.60 24.00
C ASP A 52 -30.53 -18.42 23.20
N GLN A 53 -29.68 -17.63 22.54
CA GLN A 53 -30.07 -16.43 21.81
C GLN A 53 -30.32 -16.73 20.32
N ASN A 54 -31.44 -16.26 19.78
CA ASN A 54 -31.68 -16.29 18.33
C ASN A 54 -31.03 -15.08 17.62
N ASP A 55 -30.93 -15.12 16.29
CA ASP A 55 -30.24 -14.07 15.51
C ASP A 55 -30.88 -12.68 15.67
N THR A 56 -32.20 -12.62 15.81
CA THR A 56 -32.93 -11.36 16.02
C THR A 56 -32.61 -10.76 17.38
N GLN A 57 -32.58 -11.58 18.44
CA GLN A 57 -32.18 -11.17 19.78
C GLN A 57 -30.72 -10.72 19.80
N PHE A 58 -29.84 -11.44 19.11
CA PHE A 58 -28.43 -11.07 19.01
C PHE A 58 -28.25 -9.72 18.30
N LYS A 59 -28.93 -9.52 17.17
CA LYS A 59 -28.92 -8.25 16.45
C LYS A 59 -29.44 -7.10 17.32
N ALA A 60 -30.56 -7.28 18.03
CA ALA A 60 -31.11 -6.27 18.91
C ALA A 60 -30.15 -5.92 20.07
N MET A 61 -29.51 -6.93 20.66
CA MET A 61 -28.48 -6.72 21.69
C MET A 61 -27.31 -5.88 21.17
N VAL A 62 -26.79 -6.21 19.99
CA VAL A 62 -25.69 -5.45 19.35
C VAL A 62 -26.13 -4.01 19.08
N GLU A 63 -27.33 -3.80 18.55
CA GLU A 63 -27.85 -2.45 18.26
C GLU A 63 -27.94 -1.55 19.52
N MET A 64 -28.33 -2.15 20.64
CA MET A 64 -28.44 -1.49 21.95
C MET A 64 -27.09 -1.31 22.66
N ALA A 65 -26.04 -2.01 22.24
CA ALA A 65 -24.74 -1.93 22.88
C ALA A 65 -24.17 -0.49 22.79
N PRO A 66 -23.76 0.11 23.92
CA PRO A 66 -23.13 1.41 23.91
C PRO A 66 -21.67 1.27 23.43
N VAL A 67 -21.41 1.67 22.19
CA VAL A 67 -20.06 1.68 21.62
C VAL A 67 -19.55 3.12 21.57
N TYR A 68 -18.69 3.48 22.52
CA TYR A 68 -18.07 4.81 22.59
C TYR A 68 -16.71 4.80 21.91
N ILE A 69 -16.62 5.53 20.80
CA ILE A 69 -15.43 5.51 19.95
C ILE A 69 -14.86 6.91 19.90
N LEU A 70 -13.74 7.09 20.59
CA LEU A 70 -12.96 8.33 20.59
C LEU A 70 -11.75 8.25 19.66
N TYR A 71 -11.35 7.04 19.27
CA TYR A 71 -10.13 6.78 18.51
C TYR A 71 -9.98 7.63 17.23
N PRO A 72 -10.99 7.78 16.35
CA PRO A 72 -10.93 8.71 15.22
C PRO A 72 -10.49 10.12 15.61
N LYS A 73 -11.12 10.67 16.65
CA LYS A 73 -10.85 12.04 17.13
C LYS A 73 -9.47 12.16 17.75
N VAL A 74 -8.96 11.08 18.35
CA VAL A 74 -7.61 11.03 18.93
C VAL A 74 -6.57 11.07 17.82
N VAL A 75 -6.72 10.23 16.78
CA VAL A 75 -5.83 10.23 15.61
C VAL A 75 -5.84 11.61 14.94
N ASP A 76 -7.02 12.14 14.61
CA ASP A 76 -7.16 13.45 13.97
C ASP A 76 -6.60 14.58 14.86
N GLY A 77 -6.80 14.49 16.18
CA GLY A 77 -6.27 15.45 17.14
C GLY A 77 -4.74 15.47 17.19
N PHE A 78 -4.10 14.30 17.25
CA PHE A 78 -2.62 14.22 17.24
C PHE A 78 -2.03 14.70 15.92
N VAL A 79 -2.59 14.26 14.79
CA VAL A 79 -2.17 14.70 13.45
C VAL A 79 -2.31 16.23 13.34
N GLY A 80 -3.46 16.78 13.74
CA GLY A 80 -3.71 18.22 13.72
C GLY A 80 -2.76 19.01 14.61
N VAL A 81 -2.33 18.46 15.76
CA VAL A 81 -1.33 19.09 16.63
C VAL A 81 0.06 19.08 15.99
N ILE A 82 0.47 17.99 15.36
CA ILE A 82 1.77 17.87 14.68
C ILE A 82 1.87 18.87 13.53
N PHE A 83 0.81 18.97 12.71
CA PHE A 83 0.72 19.85 11.55
C PHE A 83 0.05 21.20 11.85
N ALA A 84 -0.05 21.58 13.12
CA ALA A 84 -0.58 22.89 13.52
C ALA A 84 0.23 24.06 12.94
N LYS A 85 1.46 23.79 12.52
CA LYS A 85 2.31 24.69 11.73
C LYS A 85 2.89 23.92 10.56
N ASP A 86 2.92 24.58 9.40
CA ASP A 86 3.49 23.98 8.20
C ASP A 86 4.96 23.57 8.41
N PRO A 87 5.36 22.37 7.95
CA PRO A 87 6.73 21.92 8.06
C PRO A 87 7.65 22.84 7.22
N LYS A 88 8.73 23.32 7.85
CA LYS A 88 9.71 24.18 7.18
C LYS A 88 10.87 23.36 6.64
N VAL A 89 10.93 23.22 5.32
CA VAL A 89 12.09 22.64 4.64
C VAL A 89 13.26 23.62 4.72
N LYS A 90 14.36 23.21 5.35
CA LYS A 90 15.60 24.01 5.43
C LYS A 90 16.62 23.48 4.44
N ASN A 91 17.46 24.38 3.90
CA ASN A 91 18.59 24.05 3.03
C ASN A 91 18.22 23.41 1.67
N ILE A 92 16.98 23.59 1.21
CA ILE A 92 16.53 23.19 -0.12
C ILE A 92 15.89 24.40 -0.78
N THR A 93 16.35 24.74 -1.98
CA THR A 93 15.74 25.77 -2.82
C THR A 93 15.04 25.07 -3.98
N PHE A 94 13.71 25.17 -4.01
CA PHE A 94 12.91 24.57 -5.08
C PHE A 94 12.93 25.46 -6.33
N THR A 95 13.10 24.86 -7.50
CA THR A 95 12.82 25.50 -8.79
C THR A 95 11.31 25.76 -8.93
N GLU A 96 10.89 26.64 -9.85
CA GLU A 96 9.46 26.90 -10.08
C GLU A 96 8.69 25.64 -10.53
N GLU A 97 9.36 24.78 -11.31
CA GLU A 97 8.82 23.47 -11.71
C GLU A 97 8.60 22.57 -10.49
N GLN A 98 9.58 22.49 -9.58
CA GLN A 98 9.47 21.72 -8.33
C GLN A 98 8.39 22.29 -7.41
N LYS A 99 8.24 23.61 -7.31
CA LYS A 99 7.15 24.24 -6.54
C LYS A 99 5.77 23.87 -7.11
N THR A 100 5.66 23.78 -8.43
CA THR A 100 4.42 23.34 -9.08
C THR A 100 4.15 21.87 -8.84
N ALA A 101 5.17 21.02 -8.98
CA ALA A 101 5.08 19.59 -8.67
C ALA A 101 4.72 19.34 -7.19
N ASN A 102 5.23 20.16 -6.27
CA ASN A 102 4.97 20.07 -4.83
C ASN A 102 3.51 20.32 -4.43
N LYS A 103 2.69 20.91 -5.32
CA LYS A 103 1.24 21.08 -5.08
C LYS A 103 0.43 19.83 -5.39
N ASN A 104 1.02 18.88 -6.13
CA ASN A 104 0.39 17.63 -6.50
C ASN A 104 1.47 16.55 -6.57
N VAL A 105 1.93 16.08 -5.41
CA VAL A 105 3.06 15.15 -5.34
C VAL A 105 2.68 13.71 -5.61
N ASP A 106 1.42 13.35 -5.43
CA ASP A 106 0.91 11.98 -5.52
C ASP A 106 0.02 11.73 -6.74
N LEU A 107 -0.13 12.74 -7.60
CA LEU A 107 -1.06 12.76 -8.75
C LEU A 107 -2.55 12.79 -8.37
N LEU A 108 -2.88 12.89 -7.07
CA LEU A 108 -4.24 13.00 -6.56
C LEU A 108 -4.61 14.43 -6.13
N GLY A 109 -3.70 15.38 -6.34
CA GLY A 109 -3.89 16.79 -5.98
C GLY A 109 -3.43 17.16 -4.58
N ASN A 110 -2.73 16.25 -3.88
CA ASN A 110 -2.21 16.55 -2.54
C ASN A 110 -0.86 17.26 -2.64
N SER A 111 -0.67 18.29 -1.81
CA SER A 111 0.64 18.90 -1.63
C SER A 111 1.59 17.99 -0.84
N VAL A 112 2.89 18.32 -0.83
CA VAL A 112 3.87 17.66 0.05
C VAL A 112 3.39 17.63 1.51
N ASP A 113 2.81 18.73 1.99
CA ASP A 113 2.37 18.87 3.38
C ASP A 113 1.19 17.94 3.66
N LYS A 114 0.19 17.92 2.77
CA LYS A 114 -0.98 17.04 2.93
C LYS A 114 -0.61 15.57 2.79
N PHE A 115 0.29 15.25 1.86
CA PHE A 115 0.84 13.90 1.74
C PHE A 115 1.56 13.46 3.02
N SER A 116 2.37 14.36 3.60
CA SER A 116 3.08 14.10 4.86
C SER A 116 2.12 13.91 6.03
N GLU A 117 1.04 14.68 6.08
CA GLU A 117 -0.05 14.52 7.05
C GLU A 117 -0.69 13.12 6.95
N ASN A 118 -0.97 12.67 5.72
CA ASN A 118 -1.53 11.34 5.48
C ASN A 118 -0.56 10.22 5.91
N VAL A 119 0.75 10.36 5.64
CA VAL A 119 1.77 9.41 6.10
C VAL A 119 1.78 9.31 7.62
N VAL A 120 1.80 10.44 8.32
CA VAL A 120 1.81 10.47 9.79
C VAL A 120 0.51 9.91 10.36
N ALA A 121 -0.64 10.21 9.75
CA ALA A 121 -1.92 9.67 10.15
C ALA A 121 -1.92 8.13 10.09
N GLU A 122 -1.42 7.54 8.98
CA GLU A 122 -1.32 6.08 8.86
C GLU A 122 -0.36 5.47 9.88
N VAL A 123 0.76 6.13 10.20
CA VAL A 123 1.68 5.64 11.24
C VAL A 123 1.05 5.71 12.64
N ILE A 124 0.29 6.75 12.96
CA ILE A 124 -0.42 6.86 14.24
C ILE A 124 -1.56 5.84 14.32
N GLU A 125 -2.28 5.62 13.22
CA GLU A 125 -3.44 4.74 13.16
C GLU A 125 -3.01 3.26 13.16
N ASN A 126 -2.10 2.89 12.26
CA ASN A 126 -1.77 1.49 11.96
C ASN A 126 -0.35 1.09 12.40
N GLY A 127 0.42 2.02 12.97
CA GLY A 127 1.77 1.78 13.48
C GLY A 127 2.87 1.83 12.42
N TYR A 128 2.52 1.68 11.14
CA TYR A 128 3.45 1.70 10.02
C TYR A 128 2.76 2.04 8.69
N CYS A 129 3.54 2.40 7.68
CA CYS A 129 3.14 2.47 6.28
C CYS A 129 4.40 2.47 5.39
N ALA A 130 4.25 2.57 4.06
CA ALA A 130 5.39 2.78 3.18
C ALA A 130 5.14 3.92 2.18
N THR A 131 6.20 4.57 1.74
CA THR A 131 6.14 5.54 0.63
C THR A 131 7.11 5.13 -0.46
N MET A 132 6.67 5.22 -1.71
CA MET A 132 7.48 4.90 -2.88
C MET A 132 7.56 6.11 -3.80
N ASN A 133 8.75 6.37 -4.37
CA ASN A 133 8.85 7.29 -5.51
C ASN A 133 8.72 6.49 -6.80
N ASP A 134 7.71 6.84 -7.58
CA ASP A 134 7.35 6.17 -8.83
C ASP A 134 7.33 7.19 -9.99
N TYR A 135 7.22 6.72 -11.22
CA TYR A 135 7.24 7.56 -12.42
C TYR A 135 6.00 7.35 -13.28
N SER A 136 5.26 8.43 -13.51
CA SER A 136 4.11 8.37 -14.39
C SER A 136 4.54 8.62 -15.83
N ASN A 137 4.41 7.60 -16.68
CA ASN A 137 4.67 7.73 -18.11
C ASN A 137 3.66 8.67 -18.79
N SER A 138 2.41 8.69 -18.34
CA SER A 138 1.36 9.54 -18.90
C SER A 138 1.55 11.02 -18.55
N GLN A 139 2.02 11.30 -17.34
CA GLN A 139 2.27 12.67 -16.86
C GLN A 139 3.73 13.13 -17.07
N GLY A 140 4.61 12.22 -17.50
CA GLY A 140 6.02 12.49 -17.74
C GLY A 140 6.79 12.99 -16.52
N ARG A 141 6.38 12.60 -15.31
CA ARG A 141 6.98 13.11 -14.05
C ARG A 141 7.00 12.09 -12.92
N PRO A 142 7.95 12.20 -11.98
CA PRO A 142 7.93 11.40 -10.76
C PRO A 142 6.78 11.84 -9.84
N PHE A 143 6.31 10.90 -9.01
CA PHE A 143 5.31 11.12 -7.99
C PHE A 143 5.58 10.24 -6.77
N MET A 144 5.00 10.61 -5.63
CA MET A 144 5.07 9.86 -4.39
C MET A 144 3.79 9.05 -4.21
N ARG A 145 3.94 7.76 -3.91
CA ARG A 145 2.84 6.86 -3.60
C ARG A 145 2.88 6.53 -2.11
N LEU A 146 1.75 6.67 -1.43
CA LEU A 146 1.53 6.11 -0.10
C LEU A 146 1.00 4.69 -0.27
N ILE A 147 1.67 3.73 0.33
CA ILE A 147 1.25 2.32 0.38
C ILE A 147 0.78 2.06 1.81
N LYS A 148 -0.51 1.79 1.96
CA LYS A 148 -1.13 1.54 3.25
C LYS A 148 -0.85 0.13 3.75
N PRO A 149 -0.87 -0.12 5.07
CA PRO A 149 -0.63 -1.45 5.64
C PRO A 149 -1.53 -2.56 5.10
N ASN A 150 -2.81 -2.27 4.82
CA ASN A 150 -3.74 -3.25 4.25
C ASN A 150 -3.38 -3.67 2.82
N GLN A 151 -2.55 -2.90 2.12
CA GLN A 151 -2.06 -3.24 0.79
C GLN A 151 -0.82 -4.13 0.84
N PHE A 152 -0.20 -4.34 1.99
CA PHE A 152 1.03 -5.11 2.08
C PHE A 152 0.72 -6.59 1.90
N ILE A 153 1.47 -7.27 1.03
CA ILE A 153 1.37 -8.72 0.83
C ILE A 153 2.57 -9.40 1.45
N SER A 154 3.77 -8.98 1.07
CA SER A 154 4.99 -9.64 1.50
C SER A 154 6.18 -8.72 1.36
N PHE A 155 7.16 -8.89 2.24
CA PHE A 155 8.46 -8.24 2.09
C PHE A 155 9.56 -9.18 2.57
N ARG A 156 10.76 -8.98 2.04
CA ARG A 156 11.98 -9.66 2.46
C ARG A 156 13.04 -8.63 2.76
N THR A 157 13.87 -8.96 3.75
CA THR A 157 15.02 -8.16 4.12
C THR A 157 16.29 -9.01 3.99
N ASN A 158 17.36 -8.38 3.55
CA ASN A 158 18.70 -8.93 3.61
C ASN A 158 19.52 -8.09 4.60
N SER A 159 20.54 -8.69 5.19
CA SER A 159 21.54 -7.94 5.97
C SER A 159 22.58 -7.37 5.02
N ASP A 160 22.74 -6.04 5.02
CA ASP A 160 23.78 -5.30 4.32
C ASP A 160 24.61 -4.59 5.40
N ASP A 161 25.84 -5.08 5.65
CA ASP A 161 26.71 -4.60 6.73
C ASP A 161 26.07 -4.64 8.13
N GLY A 162 25.24 -5.66 8.41
CA GLY A 162 24.55 -5.80 9.69
C GLY A 162 23.24 -5.00 9.81
N TYR A 163 22.94 -4.14 8.82
CA TYR A 163 21.67 -3.40 8.77
C TYR A 163 20.63 -4.15 7.94
N PRO A 164 19.39 -4.28 8.43
CA PRO A 164 18.32 -4.90 7.65
C PRO A 164 17.93 -3.95 6.51
N LYS A 165 17.95 -4.46 5.28
CA LYS A 165 17.62 -3.72 4.06
C LYS A 165 16.60 -4.49 3.25
N ILE A 166 15.55 -3.82 2.80
CA ILE A 166 14.49 -4.44 2.01
C ILE A 166 15.07 -4.92 0.68
N SER A 167 14.95 -6.22 0.41
CA SER A 167 15.39 -6.89 -0.81
C SER A 167 14.23 -7.26 -1.73
N GLN A 168 13.03 -7.38 -1.16
CA GLN A 168 11.78 -7.54 -1.91
C GLN A 168 10.64 -6.85 -1.15
N PHE A 169 9.71 -6.24 -1.88
CA PHE A 169 8.48 -5.70 -1.35
C PHE A 169 7.34 -5.95 -2.33
N ILE A 170 6.20 -6.40 -1.83
CA ILE A 170 5.03 -6.78 -2.61
C ILE A 170 3.81 -6.12 -1.98
N PHE A 171 3.08 -5.38 -2.78
CA PHE A 171 1.81 -4.78 -2.39
C PHE A 171 0.74 -5.01 -3.46
N ILE A 172 -0.52 -4.90 -3.05
CA ILE A 172 -1.70 -5.10 -3.89
C ILE A 172 -2.46 -3.79 -4.08
N GLU A 173 -3.05 -3.64 -5.26
CA GLU A 173 -3.91 -2.53 -5.64
C GLU A 173 -5.15 -3.06 -6.35
N GLU A 174 -6.26 -2.36 -6.16
CA GLU A 174 -7.48 -2.59 -6.93
C GLU A 174 -7.47 -1.63 -8.12
N ILE A 175 -7.65 -2.18 -9.31
CA ILE A 175 -7.86 -1.40 -10.54
C ILE A 175 -9.30 -1.57 -11.00
N GLU A 176 -9.97 -0.45 -11.25
CA GLU A 176 -11.29 -0.43 -11.84
C GLU A 176 -11.13 -0.30 -13.37
N GLU A 177 -11.67 -1.28 -14.10
CA GLU A 177 -11.77 -1.26 -15.54
C GLU A 177 -13.25 -1.15 -15.94
N GLN A 178 -13.56 -0.42 -17.00
CA GLN A 178 -14.94 -0.36 -17.51
C GLN A 178 -15.39 -1.76 -17.93
N ASP A 179 -16.60 -2.15 -17.54
CA ASP A 179 -17.15 -3.44 -17.93
C ASP A 179 -17.37 -3.46 -19.46
N PRO A 180 -16.78 -4.42 -20.20
CA PRO A 180 -16.95 -4.50 -21.65
C PRO A 180 -18.40 -4.82 -22.07
N GLU A 181 -19.22 -5.38 -21.18
CA GLU A 181 -20.62 -5.75 -21.42
C GLU A 181 -21.60 -4.69 -20.93
N ASN A 182 -21.21 -3.80 -20.01
CA ASN A 182 -22.05 -2.72 -19.51
C ASN A 182 -21.27 -1.40 -19.33
N GLU A 183 -21.61 -0.40 -20.14
CA GLU A 183 -20.93 0.90 -20.12
C GLU A 183 -21.04 1.66 -18.78
N PHE A 184 -22.03 1.31 -17.94
CA PHE A 184 -22.28 1.92 -16.64
C PHE A 184 -21.68 1.15 -15.45
N ASP A 185 -21.14 -0.06 -15.69
CA ASP A 185 -20.53 -0.88 -14.66
C ASP A 185 -18.99 -0.90 -14.79
N THR A 186 -18.35 -1.30 -13.70
CA THR A 186 -16.90 -1.47 -13.61
C THR A 186 -16.56 -2.83 -13.05
N VAL A 187 -15.55 -3.47 -13.64
CA VAL A 187 -14.94 -4.68 -13.11
C VAL A 187 -13.72 -4.27 -12.29
N VAL A 188 -13.71 -4.66 -11.01
CA VAL A 188 -12.56 -4.50 -10.14
C VAL A 188 -11.60 -5.67 -10.36
N LYS A 189 -10.31 -5.41 -10.55
CA LYS A 189 -9.26 -6.44 -10.59
C LYS A 189 -8.17 -6.16 -9.59
N ASN A 190 -7.62 -7.22 -9.02
CA ASN A 190 -6.44 -7.18 -8.18
C ASN A 190 -5.17 -7.10 -9.04
N GLN A 191 -4.29 -6.17 -8.68
CA GLN A 191 -2.98 -5.99 -9.28
C GLN A 191 -1.92 -6.06 -8.18
N TYR A 192 -0.95 -6.95 -8.33
CA TYR A 192 0.18 -7.09 -7.42
C TYR A 192 1.41 -6.42 -8.01
N THR A 193 1.99 -5.49 -7.29
CA THR A 193 3.27 -4.88 -7.65
C THR A 193 4.38 -5.53 -6.85
N VAL A 194 5.30 -6.19 -7.56
CA VAL A 194 6.48 -6.86 -6.99
C VAL A 194 7.72 -6.02 -7.27
N LEU A 195 8.32 -5.54 -6.19
CA LEU A 195 9.57 -4.79 -6.17
C LEU A 195 10.68 -5.73 -5.72
N ASP A 196 11.67 -6.02 -6.56
CA ASP A 196 12.81 -6.87 -6.20
C ASP A 196 14.10 -6.48 -6.95
N PHE A 197 15.17 -7.23 -6.71
CA PHE A 197 16.42 -7.12 -7.42
C PHE A 197 16.64 -8.38 -8.27
N ALA A 198 16.90 -8.20 -9.57
CA ALA A 198 17.11 -9.29 -10.53
C ALA A 198 18.34 -9.02 -11.40
N ALA A 199 18.85 -10.09 -12.05
CA ALA A 199 19.98 -9.98 -12.97
C ALA A 199 19.70 -8.93 -14.06
N ASN A 200 20.68 -8.06 -14.31
CA ASN A 200 20.55 -6.97 -15.25
C ASN A 200 20.43 -7.52 -16.69
N PRO A 201 19.44 -7.06 -17.48
CA PRO A 201 19.24 -7.51 -18.86
C PRO A 201 20.44 -7.33 -19.80
N GLU A 202 21.28 -6.33 -19.52
CA GLU A 202 22.48 -5.98 -20.30
C GLU A 202 23.78 -6.55 -19.68
N ASN A 203 23.74 -6.98 -18.41
CA ASN A 203 24.92 -7.51 -17.72
C ASN A 203 24.54 -8.45 -16.57
N ASN A 204 24.50 -9.75 -16.85
CA ASN A 204 24.11 -10.78 -15.88
C ASN A 204 24.96 -10.82 -14.58
N ASN A 205 26.12 -10.18 -14.54
CA ASN A 205 26.96 -10.09 -13.32
C ASN A 205 26.52 -8.99 -12.34
N LYS A 206 25.50 -8.18 -12.69
CA LYS A 206 24.93 -7.15 -11.82
C LYS A 206 23.48 -7.44 -11.55
N SER A 207 23.04 -7.14 -10.34
CA SER A 207 21.62 -7.15 -9.98
C SER A 207 21.10 -5.71 -9.94
N ASN A 208 19.94 -5.47 -10.53
CA ASN A 208 19.30 -4.17 -10.61
C ASN A 208 17.86 -4.21 -10.14
N TYR A 209 17.36 -3.07 -9.71
CA TYR A 209 15.98 -2.91 -9.28
C TYR A 209 15.03 -3.24 -10.43
N ARG A 210 14.06 -4.09 -10.14
CA ARG A 210 13.04 -4.55 -11.07
C ARG A 210 11.66 -4.34 -10.47
N VAL A 211 10.74 -3.93 -11.33
CA VAL A 211 9.31 -3.81 -11.04
C VAL A 211 8.56 -4.80 -11.92
N ARG A 212 7.75 -5.66 -11.29
CA ARG A 212 6.81 -6.53 -12.00
C ARG A 212 5.39 -6.20 -11.57
N ILE A 213 4.50 -6.09 -12.54
CA ILE A 213 3.08 -5.94 -12.33
C ILE A 213 2.43 -7.28 -12.68
N LEU A 214 1.79 -7.91 -11.70
CA LEU A 214 1.01 -9.12 -11.86
C LEU A 214 -0.47 -8.75 -11.80
N GLU A 215 -1.28 -9.24 -12.73
CA GLU A 215 -2.73 -9.04 -12.72
C GLU A 215 -3.44 -10.36 -12.44
N ALA A 216 -4.48 -10.29 -11.62
CA ALA A 216 -5.28 -11.44 -11.25
C ALA A 216 -6.35 -11.76 -12.28
N VAL A 217 -6.61 -13.05 -12.50
CA VAL A 217 -7.51 -13.52 -13.56
C VAL A 217 -8.98 -13.51 -13.15
N ASN A 218 -9.30 -13.56 -11.84
CA ASN A 218 -10.68 -13.60 -11.34
C ASN A 218 -10.83 -12.90 -9.99
N ALA A 219 -10.86 -11.57 -9.99
CA ALA A 219 -11.27 -10.82 -8.80
C ALA A 219 -12.81 -10.80 -8.71
N LYS A 220 -13.41 -11.90 -8.24
CA LYS A 220 -14.86 -11.92 -7.95
C LYS A 220 -15.19 -11.58 -6.49
N GLU A 221 -14.20 -11.47 -5.62
CA GLU A 221 -14.40 -11.13 -4.21
C GLU A 221 -13.28 -10.22 -3.70
N ASN A 222 -13.63 -9.20 -2.91
CA ASN A 222 -12.72 -8.21 -2.29
C ASN A 222 -11.77 -8.79 -1.22
N ASN A 223 -11.55 -10.09 -1.23
CA ASN A 223 -10.66 -10.77 -0.31
C ASN A 223 -9.42 -11.22 -1.08
N VAL A 224 -8.23 -10.86 -0.59
CA VAL A 224 -6.98 -11.44 -1.07
C VAL A 224 -7.01 -12.93 -0.76
N ILE A 225 -7.32 -13.76 -1.75
CA ILE A 225 -7.31 -15.22 -1.60
C ILE A 225 -5.87 -15.68 -1.88
N ASP A 226 -5.23 -16.24 -0.86
CA ASP A 226 -3.94 -16.92 -1.02
C ASP A 226 -4.08 -18.02 -2.09
N GLY A 227 -3.31 -17.93 -3.17
CA GLY A 227 -3.37 -18.88 -4.29
C GLY A 227 -4.26 -18.47 -5.47
N GLU A 228 -4.68 -17.21 -5.58
CA GLU A 228 -5.30 -16.71 -6.82
C GLU A 228 -4.35 -16.85 -8.01
N LYS A 229 -4.86 -17.15 -9.20
CA LYS A 229 -4.05 -17.21 -10.42
C LYS A 229 -3.78 -15.81 -10.96
N VAL A 230 -2.51 -15.51 -11.18
CA VAL A 230 -2.03 -14.24 -11.73
C VAL A 230 -1.16 -14.48 -12.96
N TYR A 231 -1.03 -13.45 -13.79
CA TYR A 231 -0.07 -13.42 -14.89
C TYR A 231 0.77 -12.15 -14.87
N VAL A 232 1.96 -12.20 -15.47
CA VAL A 232 2.82 -11.01 -15.59
C VAL A 232 2.23 -10.08 -16.65
N LYS A 233 1.62 -8.98 -16.21
CA LYS A 233 1.14 -7.90 -17.09
C LYS A 233 2.30 -7.09 -17.64
N SER A 234 3.29 -6.79 -16.80
CA SER A 234 4.51 -6.12 -17.24
C SER A 234 5.71 -6.40 -16.35
N GLU A 235 6.90 -6.31 -16.93
CA GLU A 235 8.18 -6.34 -16.24
C GLU A 235 9.02 -5.15 -16.74
N SER A 236 9.65 -4.42 -15.82
CA SER A 236 10.51 -3.29 -16.17
C SER A 236 11.70 -3.16 -15.23
N PHE A 237 12.78 -2.61 -15.76
CA PHE A 237 14.00 -2.26 -15.03
C PHE A 237 14.21 -0.74 -15.12
N PRO A 238 13.79 0.03 -14.10
CA PRO A 238 13.84 1.49 -14.16
C PRO A 238 15.26 2.03 -14.43
N LYS A 239 15.34 3.08 -15.25
CA LYS A 239 16.58 3.77 -15.63
C LYS A 239 16.49 5.27 -15.34
N LYS A 240 17.60 5.88 -14.92
CA LYS A 240 17.80 7.33 -14.85
C LYS A 240 19.06 7.70 -15.63
N GLY A 241 18.92 8.59 -16.62
CA GLY A 241 20.04 8.99 -17.48
C GLY A 241 20.74 7.80 -18.16
N GLY A 242 19.97 6.79 -18.59
CA GLY A 242 20.48 5.56 -19.20
C GLY A 242 21.05 4.52 -18.23
N LYS A 243 21.18 4.83 -16.93
CA LYS A 243 21.69 3.90 -15.92
C LYS A 243 20.55 3.26 -15.15
N TYR A 244 20.63 1.94 -14.95
CA TYR A 244 19.67 1.21 -14.11
C TYR A 244 19.76 1.62 -12.65
N PHE A 245 18.63 1.58 -11.95
CA PHE A 245 18.58 1.76 -10.51
C PHE A 245 19.26 0.58 -9.80
N ASP A 246 20.10 0.90 -8.84
CA ASP A 246 20.77 -0.04 -7.92
C ASP A 246 20.09 -0.07 -6.54
N THR A 247 19.03 0.72 -6.37
CA THR A 247 18.29 0.92 -5.13
C THR A 247 16.79 0.91 -5.40
N MET A 248 16.03 0.32 -4.47
CA MET A 248 14.57 0.36 -4.48
C MET A 248 14.13 1.70 -3.87
N PRO A 249 13.34 2.54 -4.58
CA PRO A 249 12.93 3.87 -4.11
C PRO A 249 11.76 3.79 -3.11
N LEU A 250 11.85 2.89 -2.13
CA LEU A 250 10.82 2.59 -1.12
C LEU A 250 11.32 2.93 0.28
N THR A 251 10.53 3.68 1.04
CA THR A 251 10.76 3.97 2.46
C THR A 251 9.66 3.33 3.29
N MET A 252 10.01 2.57 4.32
CA MET A 252 9.05 2.16 5.34
C MET A 252 9.07 3.16 6.49
N HIS A 253 7.88 3.55 6.94
CA HIS A 253 7.67 4.42 8.09
C HIS A 253 7.05 3.58 9.19
N GLY A 254 7.48 3.76 10.43
CA GLY A 254 6.93 3.03 11.58
C GLY A 254 7.22 3.75 12.90
N VAL A 255 6.54 3.30 13.95
CA VAL A 255 6.75 3.81 15.32
C VAL A 255 8.12 3.46 15.88
N ASP A 256 8.65 2.30 15.51
CA ASP A 256 10.01 1.90 15.83
C ASP A 256 10.99 2.52 14.83
N ALA A 257 12.17 2.93 15.33
CA ALA A 257 13.27 3.42 14.51
C ALA A 257 13.82 2.28 13.64
N ASN A 258 13.08 1.92 12.61
CA ASN A 258 13.49 0.95 11.63
C ASN A 258 14.43 1.67 10.66
N ASN A 259 15.72 1.45 10.83
CA ASN A 259 16.80 1.94 9.95
C ASN A 259 16.74 1.32 8.54
N PHE A 260 15.54 1.17 7.95
CA PHE A 260 15.37 0.95 6.51
C PHE A 260 15.64 2.27 5.75
N SER A 261 16.69 3.01 6.11
CA SER A 261 17.02 4.26 5.45
C SER A 261 17.86 4.00 4.20
N ILE A 262 17.20 4.30 3.10
CA ILE A 262 17.66 4.69 1.77
C ILE A 262 18.95 5.54 1.82
N LYS A 263 19.98 5.15 1.03
CA LYS A 263 20.96 6.12 0.50
C LYS A 263 20.16 7.21 -0.19
N LYS A 264 20.24 8.48 0.29
CA LYS A 264 19.57 9.68 -0.26
C LYS A 264 18.90 9.41 -1.61
N SER A 265 17.57 9.42 -1.63
CA SER A 265 16.80 9.39 -2.88
C SER A 265 17.45 10.37 -3.86
N LEU A 266 17.84 9.86 -5.03
CA LEU A 266 18.58 10.63 -6.04
C LEU A 266 17.67 11.58 -6.83
N LEU A 267 16.38 11.70 -6.47
CA LEU A 267 15.43 12.63 -7.06
C LEU A 267 15.69 14.06 -6.55
#